data_AF-A0A7J3IHJ3-F1
#
_entry.id   AF-A0A7J3IHJ3-F1
#
_cell.length_a   1.000
_cell.length_b   1.000
_cell.length_c   1.000
_cell.angle_alpha   90.00
_cell.angle_beta   90.00
_cell.angle_gamma   90.00
#
_symmetry.space_group_name_H-M   'P 1'
#
loop_
_entity.id
_entity.type
_entity.pdbx_description
1 polymer ?
#
loop_
_entity_poly.entity_id
_entity_poly.type
_entity_poly.pdbx_seq_one_letter_code
_entity_poly.pdbx_strand_id
1 'polypeptide(L)'
;MKTFNLNKLRAMEPIPVKRLKGDVILVNGHTRAFAAYLCGFAEVPVYWEKEELAWDVYKVCVEWCKKEEIRTIADLENRIVPQGEYERLWYARCEKLEQELKRKRKSALKKTLRHKIRS
;
A
#
# COMPACT_ATOMS: atom_id res chain seq x y z
N MET A 1 27.95 -9.16 -16.28
CA MET A 1 26.60 -9.76 -16.28
C MET A 1 26.39 -10.38 -14.90
N LYS A 2 25.58 -9.78 -14.03
CA LYS A 2 25.34 -10.33 -12.68
C LYS A 2 24.58 -11.64 -12.86
N THR A 3 25.13 -12.75 -12.36
CA THR A 3 24.52 -14.07 -12.44
C THR A 3 23.21 -14.06 -11.66
N PHE A 4 22.09 -14.19 -12.38
CA PHE A 4 20.75 -14.28 -11.83
C PHE A 4 20.61 -15.57 -11.01
N ASN A 5 20.42 -15.45 -9.70
CA ASN A 5 20.26 -16.61 -8.82
C ASN A 5 18.78 -16.85 -8.53
N LEU A 6 18.15 -17.73 -9.33
CA LEU A 6 16.76 -18.13 -9.20
C LEU A 6 16.44 -18.74 -7.82
N ASN A 7 17.43 -19.38 -7.17
CA ASN A 7 17.26 -19.93 -5.82
C ASN A 7 17.07 -18.82 -4.78
N LYS A 8 17.65 -17.63 -5.01
CA LYS A 8 17.45 -16.47 -4.13
C LYS A 8 16.02 -15.92 -4.21
N LEU A 9 15.38 -15.98 -5.39
CA LEU A 9 13.97 -15.60 -5.55
C LEU A 9 13.05 -16.61 -4.86
N ARG A 10 13.32 -17.91 -5.01
CA ARG A 10 12.53 -18.97 -4.35
C ARG A 10 12.65 -18.93 -2.83
N ALA A 11 13.77 -18.45 -2.30
CA ALA A 11 13.97 -18.23 -0.87
C ALA A 11 13.40 -16.89 -0.37
N MET A 12 12.92 -16.01 -1.25
CA MET A 12 12.34 -14.74 -0.83
C MET A 12 10.99 -14.99 -0.17
N GLU A 13 10.79 -14.36 0.98
CA GLU A 13 9.49 -14.39 1.67
C GLU A 13 8.40 -13.82 0.74
N PRO A 14 7.30 -14.56 0.50
CA PRO A 14 6.22 -14.12 -0.37
C PRO A 14 5.65 -12.76 0.04
N ILE A 15 5.22 -11.98 -0.95
CA ILE A 15 4.67 -10.63 -0.74
C ILE A 15 3.16 -10.71 -0.55
N PRO A 16 2.60 -10.12 0.52
CA PRO A 16 1.15 -10.15 0.74
C PRO A 16 0.42 -9.29 -0.27
N VAL A 17 -0.63 -9.86 -0.86
CA VAL A 17 -1.52 -9.18 -1.80
C VAL A 17 -2.98 -9.26 -1.39
N LYS A 18 -3.76 -8.25 -1.80
CA LYS A 18 -5.22 -8.24 -1.67
C LYS A 18 -5.89 -7.73 -2.94
N ARG A 19 -7.18 -8.08 -3.09
CA ARG A 19 -8.05 -7.50 -4.13
C ARG A 19 -8.75 -6.24 -3.61
N LEU A 20 -8.64 -5.14 -4.34
CA LEU A 20 -9.32 -3.88 -4.05
C LEU A 20 -9.95 -3.32 -5.32
N LYS A 21 -11.29 -3.23 -5.35
CA LYS A 21 -12.07 -2.73 -6.51
C LYS A 21 -11.68 -3.38 -7.86
N GLY A 22 -11.35 -4.66 -7.85
CA GLY A 22 -10.92 -5.42 -9.03
C GLY A 22 -9.39 -5.52 -9.19
N ASP A 23 -8.64 -4.54 -8.69
CA ASP A 23 -7.17 -4.53 -8.76
C ASP A 23 -6.55 -5.47 -7.72
N VAL A 24 -5.41 -6.07 -8.06
CA VAL A 24 -4.56 -6.77 -7.09
C VAL A 24 -3.48 -5.79 -6.63
N ILE A 25 -3.41 -5.57 -5.31
CA ILE A 25 -2.48 -4.62 -4.69
C ILE A 25 -1.54 -5.34 -3.74
N LEU A 26 -0.29 -4.86 -3.65
CA LEU A 26 0.59 -5.20 -2.54
C LEU A 26 0.08 -4.49 -1.28
N VAL A 27 -0.02 -5.22 -0.16
CA VAL A 27 -0.38 -4.60 1.13
C VAL A 27 0.83 -4.39 2.04
N ASN A 28 1.93 -5.09 1.75
CA ASN A 28 3.23 -4.88 2.37
C ASN A 28 4.34 -5.37 1.42
N GLY A 29 5.60 -5.27 1.81
CA GLY A 29 6.72 -5.83 1.06
C GLY A 29 7.15 -5.04 -0.17
N HIS A 30 6.70 -3.78 -0.32
CA HIS A 30 7.06 -2.90 -1.44
C HIS A 30 8.57 -2.79 -1.67
N THR A 31 9.36 -2.62 -0.59
CA THR A 31 10.83 -2.59 -0.70
C THR A 31 11.40 -3.89 -1.23
N ARG A 32 10.84 -5.05 -0.85
CA ARG A 32 11.27 -6.36 -1.37
C ARG A 32 10.90 -6.53 -2.84
N ALA A 33 9.66 -6.16 -3.20
CA ALA A 33 9.20 -6.19 -4.60
C ALA A 33 10.11 -5.32 -5.48
N PHE A 34 10.43 -4.10 -5.01
CA PHE A 34 11.25 -3.16 -5.74
C PHE A 34 12.72 -3.61 -5.83
N ALA A 35 13.27 -4.17 -4.75
CA ALA A 35 14.61 -4.77 -4.78
C ALA A 35 14.68 -5.95 -5.76
N ALA A 36 13.63 -6.77 -5.86
CA ALA A 36 13.56 -7.85 -6.84
C ALA A 36 13.53 -7.30 -8.28
N TYR A 37 12.74 -6.25 -8.54
CA TYR A 37 12.73 -5.54 -9.81
C TYR A 37 14.13 -5.02 -10.19
N LEU A 38 14.84 -4.34 -9.27
CA LEU A 38 16.21 -3.86 -9.51
C LEU A 38 17.22 -5.00 -9.76
N CYS A 39 16.92 -6.20 -9.28
CA CYS A 39 17.71 -7.40 -9.56
C CYS A 39 17.32 -8.07 -10.90
N GLY A 40 16.40 -7.48 -11.67
CA GLY A 40 15.92 -7.95 -12.96
C GLY A 40 14.94 -9.12 -12.90
N PHE A 41 14.29 -9.35 -11.75
CA PHE A 41 13.21 -10.33 -11.65
C PHE A 41 11.92 -9.76 -12.24
N ALA A 42 11.32 -10.49 -13.19
CA ALA A 42 10.02 -10.13 -13.78
C ALA A 42 8.83 -10.49 -12.87
N GLU A 43 9.03 -11.42 -11.92
CA GLU A 43 7.99 -11.95 -11.05
C GLU A 43 8.50 -12.15 -9.63
N VAL A 44 7.58 -12.16 -8.66
CA VAL A 44 7.85 -12.40 -7.24
C VAL A 44 6.82 -13.36 -6.64
N PRO A 45 7.19 -14.23 -5.68
CA PRO A 45 6.23 -15.02 -4.94
C PRO A 45 5.28 -14.11 -4.14
N VAL A 46 3.99 -14.44 -4.14
CA VAL A 46 2.95 -13.71 -3.42
C VAL A 46 2.04 -14.65 -2.63
N TYR A 47 1.33 -14.11 -1.63
CA TYR A 47 0.25 -14.81 -0.95
C TYR A 47 -0.94 -13.88 -0.72
N TRP A 48 -2.14 -14.44 -0.64
CA TRP A 48 -3.35 -13.68 -0.32
C TRP A 48 -3.40 -13.37 1.17
N GLU A 49 -3.33 -12.09 1.51
CA GLU A 49 -3.49 -11.62 2.89
C GLU A 49 -4.91 -11.92 3.39
N LYS A 50 -5.02 -12.52 4.57
CA LYS A 50 -6.28 -12.98 5.16
C LYS A 50 -6.80 -12.03 6.24
N GLU A 51 -5.93 -11.26 6.87
CA GLU A 51 -6.33 -10.33 7.94
C GLU A 51 -7.15 -9.17 7.41
N GLU A 52 -8.12 -8.70 8.18
CA GLU A 52 -8.91 -7.53 7.81
C GLU A 52 -8.09 -6.25 7.94
N LEU A 53 -8.14 -5.39 6.92
CA LEU A 53 -7.31 -4.19 6.84
C LEU A 53 -8.15 -2.93 7.01
N ALA A 54 -7.49 -1.81 7.34
CA ALA A 54 -8.10 -0.49 7.32
C ALA A 54 -8.40 -0.03 5.87
N TRP A 55 -9.44 -0.59 5.25
CA TRP A 55 -9.72 -0.46 3.82
C TRP A 55 -9.93 0.97 3.34
N ASP A 56 -10.44 1.86 4.20
CA ASP A 56 -10.57 3.28 3.88
C ASP A 56 -9.22 3.98 3.72
N VAL A 57 -8.19 3.57 4.47
CA VAL A 57 -6.81 4.02 4.28
C VAL A 57 -6.26 3.50 2.95
N TYR A 58 -6.32 2.18 2.72
CA TYR A 58 -5.81 1.55 1.51
C TYR A 58 -6.46 2.08 0.23
N LYS A 59 -7.77 2.34 0.25
CA LYS A 59 -8.48 2.99 -0.85
C LYS A 59 -7.84 4.33 -1.18
N VAL A 60 -7.58 5.18 -0.19
CA VAL A 60 -6.97 6.49 -0.44
C VAL A 60 -5.54 6.36 -0.94
N CYS A 61 -4.73 5.46 -0.35
CA CYS A 61 -3.36 5.23 -0.82
C CYS A 61 -3.31 4.77 -2.27
N VAL A 62 -4.18 3.83 -2.67
CA VAL A 62 -4.25 3.35 -4.06
C VAL A 62 -4.71 4.45 -5.02
N GLU A 63 -5.67 5.29 -4.62
CA GLU A 63 -6.05 6.44 -5.44
C GLU A 63 -4.91 7.47 -5.57
N TRP A 64 -4.06 7.64 -4.54
CA TRP A 64 -2.85 8.45 -4.67
C TRP A 64 -1.88 7.87 -5.70
N CYS A 65 -1.61 6.56 -5.65
CA CYS A 65 -0.78 5.90 -6.65
C CYS A 65 -1.35 6.10 -8.06
N LYS A 66 -2.66 5.91 -8.26
CA LYS A 66 -3.31 6.10 -9.56
C LYS A 66 -3.17 7.52 -10.10
N LYS A 67 -3.34 8.54 -9.23
CA LYS A 67 -3.18 9.95 -9.61
C LYS A 67 -1.75 10.31 -10.00
N GLU A 68 -0.78 9.66 -9.36
CA GLU A 68 0.65 9.81 -9.63
C GLU A 68 1.14 8.89 -10.77
N GLU A 69 0.22 8.17 -11.42
CA GLU A 69 0.50 7.18 -12.46
C GLU A 69 1.39 6.01 -12.02
N ILE A 70 1.40 5.69 -10.73
CA ILE A 70 2.08 4.52 -10.17
C ILE A 70 1.12 3.32 -10.28
N ARG A 71 1.40 2.42 -11.23
CA ARG A 71 0.57 1.23 -11.52
C ARG A 71 1.32 -0.08 -11.25
N THR A 72 2.65 -0.05 -11.28
CA THR A 72 3.54 -1.19 -11.10
C THR A 72 4.68 -0.84 -10.15
N ILE A 73 5.44 -1.85 -9.71
CA ILE A 73 6.60 -1.61 -8.86
C ILE A 73 7.73 -0.88 -9.60
N ALA A 74 7.81 -1.02 -10.92
CA ALA A 74 8.80 -0.37 -11.77
C ALA A 74 8.63 1.16 -11.79
N ASP A 75 7.40 1.65 -11.63
CA ASP A 75 7.09 3.09 -11.60
C ASP A 75 7.73 3.84 -10.41
N LEU A 76 8.31 3.09 -9.46
CA LEU A 76 9.06 3.64 -8.33
C LEU A 76 10.55 3.92 -8.64
N GLU A 77 11.07 3.49 -9.79
CA GLU A 77 12.51 3.53 -10.11
C GLU A 77 13.14 4.91 -9.92
N ASN A 78 12.42 5.97 -10.30
CA ASN A 78 12.86 7.36 -10.18
C ASN A 78 12.18 8.12 -9.03
N ARG A 79 11.63 7.41 -8.04
CA ARG A 79 10.84 7.99 -6.93
C ARG A 79 11.39 7.63 -5.55
N ILE A 80 12.65 7.19 -5.48
CA ILE A 80 13.36 6.94 -4.23
C ILE A 80 13.88 8.27 -3.70
N VAL A 81 13.51 8.61 -2.47
CA VAL A 81 13.91 9.86 -1.82
C VAL A 81 14.72 9.59 -0.54
N PRO A 82 15.55 10.54 -0.09
CA PRO A 82 16.23 10.43 1.20
C PRO A 82 15.24 10.26 2.36
N GLN A 83 15.70 9.66 3.46
CA GLN A 83 14.84 9.34 4.62
C GLN A 83 14.06 10.57 5.14
N GLY A 84 14.71 11.72 5.31
CA GLY A 84 14.03 12.92 5.80
C GLY A 84 12.93 13.43 4.85
N GLU A 85 13.11 13.27 3.54
CA GLU A 85 12.07 13.57 2.57
C GLU A 85 10.94 12.55 2.60
N TYR A 86 11.27 11.25 2.74
CA TYR A 86 10.27 10.20 2.87
C TYR A 86 9.38 10.42 4.09
N GLU A 87 9.96 10.74 5.25
CA GLU A 87 9.20 11.05 6.47
C GLU A 87 8.23 12.22 6.24
N ARG A 88 8.71 13.30 5.62
CA ARG A 88 7.90 14.48 5.34
C ARG A 88 6.82 14.24 4.28
N LEU A 89 7.15 13.55 3.20
CA LEU A 89 6.24 13.33 2.06
C LEU A 89 5.23 12.21 2.31
N TRP A 90 5.63 11.20 3.08
CA TRP A 90 4.84 10.00 3.33
C TRP A 90 4.28 9.93 4.74
N TYR A 91 5.10 9.96 5.79
CA TYR A 91 4.60 9.79 7.16
C TYR A 91 3.64 10.92 7.55
N ALA A 92 4.01 12.19 7.32
CA ALA A 92 3.12 13.31 7.63
C ALA A 92 1.81 13.26 6.82
N ARG A 93 1.87 12.80 5.57
CA ARG A 93 0.69 12.64 4.70
C ARG A 93 -0.23 11.54 5.20
N CYS A 94 0.33 10.39 5.61
CA CYS A 94 -0.40 9.27 6.18
C CYS A 94 -1.02 9.62 7.54
N GLU A 95 -0.29 10.32 8.40
CA GLU A 95 -0.79 10.78 9.69
C GLU A 95 -2.01 11.69 9.52
N LYS A 96 -1.92 12.67 8.62
CA LYS A 96 -3.04 13.56 8.30
C LYS A 96 -4.26 12.79 7.79
N LEU A 97 -4.05 11.83 6.89
CA LEU A 97 -5.12 10.94 6.40
C LEU A 97 -5.79 10.18 7.55
N GLU A 98 -5.00 9.60 8.44
CA GLU A 98 -5.53 8.83 9.57
C GLU A 98 -6.37 9.71 10.50
N GLN A 99 -5.90 10.92 10.81
CA GLN A 99 -6.66 11.89 11.61
C GLN A 99 -7.99 12.28 10.93
N GLU A 100 -7.99 12.53 9.63
CA GLU A 100 -9.18 12.87 8.86
C GLU A 100 -10.19 11.71 8.83
N LEU A 101 -9.73 10.48 8.60
CA LEU A 101 -10.59 9.29 8.61
C LEU A 101 -11.16 9.02 10.00
N LYS A 102 -10.35 9.15 11.07
CA LYS A 102 -10.83 9.06 12.46
C LYS A 102 -11.94 10.08 12.74
N ARG A 103 -11.79 11.33 12.29
CA ARG A 103 -12.83 12.37 12.43
C ARG A 103 -14.10 12.01 11.65
N LYS A 104 -13.97 11.54 10.41
CA LYS A 104 -15.12 11.10 9.58
C LYS A 104 -15.87 9.94 10.21
N ARG A 105 -15.17 8.91 10.69
CA ARG A 105 -15.75 7.75 11.40
C ARG A 105 -16.53 8.20 12.65
N LYS A 106 -15.96 9.11 13.46
CA LYS A 106 -16.65 9.68 14.65
C LYS A 106 -17.91 10.46 14.27
N SER A 107 -17.85 11.27 13.21
CA SER A 107 -19.00 12.05 12.74
C SER A 107 -20.14 11.16 12.23
N ALA A 108 -19.79 10.13 11.43
CA ALA A 108 -20.74 9.15 10.93
C ALA A 108 -21.45 8.41 12.08
N LEU A 109 -20.69 7.96 13.08
CA LEU A 109 -21.26 7.30 14.26
C LEU A 109 -22.24 8.20 15.03
N LYS A 110 -21.87 9.48 15.26
CA LYS A 110 -22.75 10.47 15.90
C LYS A 110 -24.01 10.73 15.08
N LYS A 111 -23.94 10.70 13.75
CA LYS A 111 -25.12 10.85 12.88
C LYS A 111 -26.02 9.63 13.01
N THR A 112 -25.49 8.42 12.92
CA THR A 112 -26.25 7.17 13.05
C THR A 112 -26.96 7.07 14.39
N LEU A 113 -26.27 7.37 15.50
CA LEU A 113 -26.86 7.37 16.85
C LEU A 113 -28.03 8.36 16.96
N ARG A 114 -27.89 9.56 16.40
CA ARG A 114 -28.96 10.58 16.41
C ARG A 114 -30.19 10.17 15.61
N HIS A 115 -30.04 9.41 14.52
CA HIS A 115 -31.18 8.89 13.76
C HIS A 115 -31.89 7.77 14.53
N LYS A 116 -31.13 6.88 15.18
CA LYS A 116 -31.67 5.76 15.96
C LYS A 116 -32.44 6.20 17.22
N ILE A 117 -32.11 7.36 17.81
CA ILE A 117 -32.83 7.92 18.96
C ILE A 117 -34.14 8.61 18.54
N ARG A 118 -34.26 9.03 17.27
CA ARG A 118 -35.43 9.75 16.73
C ARG A 118 -36.43 8.84 16.02
N SER A 119 -36.10 7.55 15.87
CA SER A 119 -36.95 6.48 15.32
C SER A 119 -37.47 5.60 16.43
#